data_AF-A0A139W9T3-F1
#
_entry.id   AF-A0A139W9T3-F1
#
_cell.length_a   1.000
_cell.length_b   1.000
_cell.length_c   1.000
_cell.angle_alpha   90.00
_cell.angle_beta   90.00
_cell.angle_gamma   90.00
#
_symmetry.space_group_name_H-M   'P 1'
#
loop_
_entity.id
_entity.type
_entity.pdbx_description
1 polymer ?
#
loop_
_entity_poly.entity_id
_entity_poly.type
_entity_poly.pdbx_seq_one_letter_code
_entity_poly.pdbx_strand_id
1 'polypeptide(L)'
;MDTKIQIRITENIKTSLVTKNEPCLQIPFFNEQPGICAALTLSDYIQRTAQIRKDVDSLFLTIKSPHKEANKQTLSKWIKNTLSMAGINTSIFSAHSTRHASSSAALRKGISLDVIHKTAGWSEKSQTFAKTYNLPLAAETDFAKAILQCRRSNKLLMLLGPFSTLSQPFSLNFYL
;
A
#
# COMPACT_ATOMS: atom_id res chain seq x y z
N MET A 1 0.65 -29.87 3.34
CA MET A 1 1.42 -28.92 2.51
C MET A 1 1.29 -27.57 3.16
N ASP A 2 2.40 -26.86 3.37
CA ASP A 2 2.37 -25.56 4.04
C ASP A 2 1.66 -24.54 3.15
N THR A 3 0.66 -23.85 3.71
CA THR A 3 -0.16 -22.85 2.98
C THR A 3 0.43 -21.45 3.05
N LYS A 4 1.44 -21.24 3.91
CA LYS A 4 2.08 -19.95 4.15
C LYS A 4 3.43 -20.11 4.84
N ILE A 5 4.30 -19.12 4.70
CA ILE A 5 5.52 -18.96 5.48
C ILE A 5 5.23 -18.03 6.67
N GLN A 6 5.75 -18.39 7.84
CA GLN A 6 5.66 -17.59 9.07
C GLN A 6 7.05 -17.10 9.47
N ILE A 7 7.19 -15.79 9.67
CA ILE A 7 8.41 -15.16 10.19
C ILE A 7 8.06 -14.52 11.52
N ARG A 8 8.67 -15.00 12.60
CA ARG A 8 8.51 -14.43 13.94
C ARG A 8 9.53 -13.32 14.14
N ILE A 9 9.07 -12.16 14.58
CA ILE A 9 9.95 -11.04 14.91
C ILE A 9 10.22 -11.13 16.41
N THR A 10 11.42 -11.61 16.76
CA THR A 10 11.86 -11.81 18.15
C THR A 10 12.41 -10.52 18.78
N GLU A 11 12.83 -9.56 17.95
CA GLU A 11 13.32 -8.27 18.43
C GLU A 11 12.17 -7.34 18.84
N ASN A 12 12.42 -6.57 19.90
CA ASN A 12 11.46 -5.58 20.37
C ASN A 12 11.41 -4.40 19.39
N ILE A 13 10.31 -4.28 18.64
CA ILE A 13 10.10 -3.17 17.71
C ILE A 13 9.53 -1.96 18.46
N LYS A 14 9.84 -0.74 17.98
CA LYS A 14 9.36 0.53 18.59
C LYS A 14 7.83 0.61 18.75
N THR A 15 7.08 -0.19 17.98
CA THR A 15 5.62 -0.25 17.97
C THR A 15 5.07 -1.48 18.71
N SER A 16 5.91 -2.30 19.37
CA SER A 16 5.42 -3.38 20.23
C SER A 16 4.77 -2.72 21.44
N LEU A 17 3.44 -2.67 21.46
CA LEU A 17 2.73 -2.54 22.72
C LEU A 17 3.15 -3.73 23.59
N VAL A 18 3.30 -3.51 24.89
CA VAL A 18 3.66 -4.50 25.94
C VAL A 18 2.66 -5.68 26.02
N THR A 19 1.69 -5.73 25.12
CA THR A 19 0.71 -6.81 24.97
C THR A 19 1.34 -8.02 24.26
N LYS A 20 1.72 -9.02 25.06
CA LYS A 20 1.88 -10.50 24.90
C LYS A 20 1.92 -11.22 23.52
N ASN A 21 1.62 -10.61 22.38
CA ASN A 21 1.67 -11.26 21.08
C ASN A 21 2.91 -10.81 20.32
N GLU A 22 3.88 -11.72 20.18
CA GLU A 22 5.02 -11.52 19.28
C GLU A 22 4.50 -11.25 17.85
N PRO A 23 4.97 -10.16 17.20
CA PRO A 23 4.54 -9.87 15.85
C PRO A 23 5.02 -10.98 14.91
N CYS A 24 4.07 -11.67 14.27
CA CYS A 24 4.33 -12.72 13.29
C CYS A 24 3.91 -12.22 11.90
N LEU A 25 4.88 -12.13 10.99
CA LEU A 25 4.61 -11.89 9.57
C LEU A 25 4.16 -13.20 8.92
N GLN A 26 3.02 -13.18 8.24
CA GLN A 26 2.47 -14.31 7.50
C GLN A 26 2.51 -14.01 6.01
N ILE A 27 3.21 -14.84 5.24
CA ILE A 27 3.35 -14.68 3.79
C ILE A 27 2.66 -15.86 3.11
N PRO A 28 1.49 -15.67 2.48
CA PRO A 28 0.79 -16.76 1.80
C PRO A 28 1.51 -17.14 0.50
N PHE A 29 1.37 -18.41 0.10
CA PHE A 29 1.74 -18.82 -1.26
C PHE A 29 0.70 -18.30 -2.25
N PHE A 30 1.18 -17.74 -3.36
CA PHE A 30 0.36 -17.22 -4.46
C PHE A 30 0.66 -18.06 -5.70
N ASN A 31 -0.02 -19.20 -5.77
CA ASN A 31 0.28 -20.24 -6.76
C ASN A 31 -0.28 -19.90 -8.14
N GLU A 32 -1.26 -19.00 -8.20
CA GLU A 32 -1.89 -18.51 -9.42
C GLU A 32 -0.90 -17.71 -10.29
N GLN A 33 0.04 -17.01 -9.66
CA GLN A 33 1.08 -16.25 -10.35
C GLN A 33 2.44 -16.42 -9.64
N PRO A 34 3.14 -17.55 -9.88
CA PRO A 34 4.38 -17.88 -9.19
C PRO A 34 5.47 -16.80 -9.33
N GLY A 35 5.51 -16.11 -10.48
CA GLY A 35 6.52 -15.08 -10.78
C GLY A 35 6.47 -13.84 -9.88
N ILE A 36 5.39 -13.62 -9.13
CA ILE A 36 5.29 -12.52 -8.15
C ILE A 36 5.12 -13.03 -6.70
N CYS A 37 5.21 -14.35 -6.49
CA CYS A 37 4.98 -14.94 -5.18
C CYS A 37 6.18 -14.73 -4.25
N ALA A 38 6.00 -13.91 -3.22
CA ALA A 38 7.02 -13.66 -2.21
C ALA A 38 7.40 -14.92 -1.41
N ALA A 39 6.43 -15.79 -1.10
CA ALA A 39 6.69 -17.03 -0.35
C ALA A 39 7.57 -18.01 -1.15
N LEU A 40 7.24 -18.26 -2.42
CA LEU A 40 8.06 -19.10 -3.29
C LEU A 40 9.48 -18.52 -3.47
N THR A 41 9.56 -17.21 -3.69
CA THR A 41 10.86 -16.51 -3.82
C THR A 41 11.69 -16.65 -2.55
N LEU A 42 11.07 -16.55 -1.39
CA LEU A 42 11.74 -16.70 -0.10
C LEU A 42 12.23 -18.14 0.12
N SER A 43 11.42 -19.16 -0.19
CA SER A 43 11.83 -20.56 -0.11
C SER A 43 13.03 -20.84 -1.01
N ASP A 44 12.99 -20.40 -2.28
CA ASP A 44 14.08 -20.55 -3.23
C ASP A 44 15.35 -19.80 -2.76
N TYR A 45 15.20 -18.59 -2.22
CA TYR A 45 16.31 -17.83 -1.65
C TYR A 45 16.99 -18.54 -0.47
N ILE A 46 16.22 -19.08 0.47
CA ILE A 46 16.75 -19.83 1.61
C ILE A 46 17.50 -21.08 1.12
N GLN A 47 16.92 -21.82 0.16
CA GLN A 47 17.56 -23.00 -0.40
C GLN A 47 18.90 -22.67 -1.08
N ARG A 48 18.93 -21.61 -1.90
CA ARG A 48 20.16 -21.18 -2.61
C ARG A 48 21.24 -20.65 -1.67
N THR A 49 20.84 -20.00 -0.58
CA THR A 49 21.78 -19.41 0.37
C THR A 49 22.21 -20.37 1.49
N ALA A 50 21.61 -21.55 1.60
CA ALA A 50 21.87 -22.50 2.69
C ALA A 50 23.36 -22.80 2.91
N GLN A 51 24.12 -23.02 1.83
CA GLN A 51 25.54 -23.38 1.90
C GLN A 51 26.46 -22.22 2.32
N ILE A 52 26.05 -20.98 2.06
CA ILE A 52 26.86 -19.78 2.34
C ILE A 52 26.45 -19.07 3.63
N ARG A 53 25.30 -19.43 4.20
CA ARG A 53 24.71 -18.79 5.38
C ARG A 53 25.51 -19.04 6.66
N LYS A 54 26.12 -20.23 6.80
CA LYS A 54 26.93 -20.62 7.97
C LYS A 54 26.21 -20.22 9.28
N ASP A 55 26.80 -19.34 10.07
CA ASP A 55 26.32 -18.91 11.39
C ASP A 55 25.48 -17.61 11.35
N VAL A 56 25.00 -17.18 10.17
CA VAL A 56 24.23 -15.93 10.01
C VAL A 56 22.73 -16.19 10.06
N ASP A 57 22.10 -15.79 11.17
CA ASP A 57 20.66 -15.93 11.38
C ASP A 57 19.81 -14.88 10.63
N SER A 58 20.41 -13.75 10.23
CA SER A 58 19.70 -12.67 9.54
C SER A 58 19.11 -13.15 8.22
N LEU A 59 17.87 -12.76 7.88
CA LEU A 59 17.22 -13.26 6.67
C LEU A 59 18.02 -12.97 5.39
N PHE A 60 18.53 -11.74 5.22
CA PHE A 60 19.21 -11.33 3.99
C PHE A 60 20.74 -11.30 4.18
N LEU A 61 21.46 -11.93 3.24
CA LEU A 61 22.91 -11.97 3.20
C LEU A 61 23.49 -11.05 2.14
N THR A 62 24.67 -10.48 2.38
CA THR A 62 25.43 -9.72 1.38
C THR A 62 25.87 -10.61 0.21
N ILE A 63 25.81 -10.05 -1.00
CA ILE A 63 26.12 -10.77 -2.24
C ILE A 63 27.61 -11.12 -2.35
N LYS A 64 28.50 -10.26 -1.83
CA LYS A 64 29.95 -10.46 -1.90
C LYS A 64 30.48 -11.16 -0.66
N SER A 65 31.47 -12.03 -0.86
CA SER A 65 32.25 -12.64 0.21
C SER A 65 33.12 -11.60 0.93
N PRO A 66 33.32 -11.69 2.26
CA PRO A 66 32.66 -12.63 3.17
C PRO A 66 31.16 -12.33 3.30
N HIS A 67 30.33 -13.36 3.13
CA HIS A 67 28.87 -13.23 3.23
C HIS A 67 28.48 -12.94 4.69
N LYS A 68 27.82 -11.80 4.91
CA LYS A 68 27.38 -11.31 6.22
C LYS A 68 25.93 -10.86 6.13
N GLU A 69 25.35 -10.47 7.26
CA GLU A 69 24.04 -9.82 7.27
C GLU A 69 24.00 -8.56 6.38
N ALA A 70 22.92 -8.41 5.61
CA ALA A 70 22.69 -7.22 4.83
C ALA A 70 22.10 -6.11 5.71
N ASN A 71 22.85 -5.02 5.90
CA ASN A 71 22.36 -3.87 6.65
C ASN A 71 21.22 -3.12 5.92
N LYS A 72 20.56 -2.21 6.64
CA LYS A 72 19.42 -1.42 6.15
C LYS A 72 19.76 -0.60 4.90
N GLN A 73 20.98 -0.05 4.83
CA GLN A 73 21.46 0.75 3.71
C GLN A 73 21.61 -0.09 2.44
N THR A 74 22.16 -1.30 2.58
CA THR A 74 22.29 -2.27 1.48
C THR A 74 20.94 -2.67 0.92
N LEU A 75 19.99 -3.01 1.79
CA LEU A 75 18.62 -3.36 1.38
C LEU A 75 17.92 -2.20 0.68
N SER A 76 18.05 -0.97 1.21
CA SER A 76 17.51 0.24 0.59
C SER A 76 18.09 0.45 -0.82
N LYS A 77 19.41 0.24 -0.99
CA LYS A 77 20.07 0.32 -2.30
C LYS A 77 19.57 -0.74 -3.27
N TRP A 78 19.37 -1.99 -2.83
CA TRP A 78 18.80 -3.03 -3.70
C TRP A 78 17.41 -2.68 -4.18
N ILE A 79 16.52 -2.22 -3.29
CA ILE A 79 15.18 -1.79 -3.67
C ILE A 79 15.26 -0.64 -4.68
N LYS A 80 16.09 0.39 -4.42
CA LYS A 80 16.28 1.51 -5.35
C LYS A 80 16.79 1.03 -6.71
N ASN A 81 17.75 0.13 -6.76
CA ASN A 81 18.27 -0.43 -8.00
C ASN A 81 17.17 -1.21 -8.76
N THR A 82 16.37 -2.01 -8.06
CA THR A 82 15.23 -2.72 -8.66
C THR A 82 14.20 -1.74 -9.24
N LEU A 83 13.87 -0.65 -8.54
CA LEU A 83 13.02 0.41 -9.08
C LEU A 83 13.61 1.01 -10.35
N SER A 84 14.91 1.33 -10.36
CA SER A 84 15.60 1.86 -11.54
C SER A 84 15.55 0.89 -12.72
N MET A 85 15.77 -0.41 -12.47
CA MET A 85 15.69 -1.46 -13.50
C MET A 85 14.28 -1.61 -14.06
N ALA A 86 13.25 -1.34 -13.26
CA ALA A 86 11.85 -1.29 -13.68
C ALA A 86 11.47 0.02 -14.41
N GLY A 87 12.43 0.92 -14.69
CA GLY A 87 12.19 2.19 -15.36
C GLY A 87 11.58 3.28 -14.46
N ILE A 88 11.55 3.08 -13.15
CA ILE A 88 11.01 4.06 -12.19
C ILE A 88 12.10 5.09 -11.88
N ASN A 89 11.74 6.38 -11.94
CA ASN A 89 12.68 7.46 -11.67
C ASN A 89 13.10 7.50 -10.19
N THR A 90 14.34 7.10 -9.90
CA THR A 90 14.87 6.99 -8.53
C THR A 90 15.40 8.30 -7.94
N SER A 91 15.39 9.42 -8.70
CA SER A 91 15.61 10.75 -8.13
C SER A 91 14.37 11.24 -7.36
N ILE A 92 13.19 10.79 -7.78
CA ILE A 92 11.89 11.11 -7.16
C ILE A 92 11.49 9.99 -6.19
N PHE A 93 11.59 8.74 -6.62
CA PHE A 93 11.13 7.58 -5.84
C PHE A 93 12.28 6.89 -5.11
N SER A 94 12.04 6.58 -3.84
CA SER A 94 13.00 5.90 -2.97
C SER A 94 12.49 4.52 -2.56
N ALA A 95 13.31 3.75 -1.84
CA ALA A 95 12.87 2.51 -1.23
C ALA A 95 11.64 2.70 -0.31
N HIS A 96 11.52 3.86 0.34
CA HIS A 96 10.38 4.16 1.18
C HIS A 96 9.09 4.33 0.36
N SER A 97 9.19 4.88 -0.86
CA SER A 97 8.06 5.09 -1.77
C SER A 97 7.30 3.79 -2.08
N THR A 98 7.99 2.64 -2.11
CA THR A 98 7.37 1.31 -2.27
C THR A 98 6.35 1.02 -1.17
N ARG A 99 6.64 1.40 0.08
CA ARG A 99 5.73 1.23 1.21
C ARG A 99 4.48 2.09 1.04
N HIS A 100 4.64 3.36 0.66
CA HIS A 100 3.51 4.26 0.37
C HIS A 100 2.63 3.74 -0.75
N ALA A 101 3.24 3.33 -1.87
CA ALA A 101 2.52 2.79 -3.02
C ALA A 101 1.71 1.54 -2.65
N SER A 102 2.30 0.62 -1.87
CA SER A 102 1.63 -0.61 -1.42
C SER A 102 0.42 -0.33 -0.54
N SER A 103 0.58 0.48 0.53
CA SER A 103 -0.52 0.81 1.44
C SER A 103 -1.64 1.59 0.74
N SER A 104 -1.29 2.53 -0.15
CA SER A 104 -2.28 3.24 -0.97
C SER A 104 -3.01 2.30 -1.94
N ALA A 105 -2.30 1.35 -2.58
CA ALA A 105 -2.90 0.37 -3.47
C ALA A 105 -3.88 -0.58 -2.73
N ALA A 106 -3.54 -1.00 -1.51
CA ALA A 106 -4.44 -1.81 -0.69
C ALA A 106 -5.77 -1.08 -0.40
N LEU A 107 -5.70 0.20 -0.04
CA LEU A 107 -6.91 1.02 0.14
C LEU A 107 -7.74 1.10 -1.14
N ARG A 108 -7.09 1.37 -2.29
CA ARG A 108 -7.79 1.44 -3.59
C ARG A 108 -8.45 0.11 -3.98
N LYS A 109 -7.92 -1.01 -3.49
CA LYS A 109 -8.50 -2.35 -3.68
C LYS A 109 -9.61 -2.67 -2.65
N GLY A 110 -10.00 -1.72 -1.81
CA GLY A 110 -11.10 -1.86 -0.86
C GLY A 110 -10.73 -2.51 0.46
N ILE A 111 -9.44 -2.67 0.78
CA ILE A 111 -9.02 -3.14 2.10
C ILE A 111 -9.35 -2.05 3.14
N SER A 112 -9.99 -2.45 4.25
CA SER A 112 -10.39 -1.51 5.29
C SER A 112 -9.17 -0.85 5.95
N LEU A 113 -9.35 0.40 6.42
CA LEU A 113 -8.31 1.14 7.11
C LEU A 113 -7.83 0.43 8.39
N ASP A 114 -8.73 -0.24 9.11
CA ASP A 114 -8.39 -1.03 10.29
C ASP A 114 -7.39 -2.15 9.97
N VAL A 115 -7.64 -2.90 8.89
CA VAL A 115 -6.72 -3.95 8.42
C VAL A 115 -5.38 -3.34 8.00
N ILE A 116 -5.38 -2.22 7.26
CA ILE A 116 -4.16 -1.54 6.85
C ILE A 116 -3.37 -1.06 8.08
N HIS A 117 -4.04 -0.46 9.08
CA HIS A 117 -3.41 -0.01 10.32
C HIS A 117 -2.79 -1.18 11.07
N LYS A 118 -3.52 -2.28 11.24
CA LYS A 118 -3.03 -3.49 11.90
C LYS A 118 -1.84 -4.10 11.18
N THR A 119 -1.87 -4.21 9.84
CA THR A 119 -0.77 -4.75 9.03
C THR A 119 0.46 -3.83 9.03
N ALA A 120 0.25 -2.51 9.04
CA ALA A 120 1.34 -1.53 9.04
C ALA A 120 1.94 -1.26 10.44
N GLY A 121 1.33 -1.81 11.50
CA GLY A 121 1.73 -1.59 12.89
C GLY A 121 1.34 -0.21 13.44
N TRP A 122 0.24 0.36 12.96
CA TRP A 122 -0.30 1.63 13.44
C TRP A 122 -1.46 1.41 14.41
N SER A 123 -1.66 2.38 15.31
CA SER A 123 -2.88 2.42 16.12
C SER A 123 -4.09 2.67 15.23
N GLU A 124 -5.25 2.15 15.64
CA GLU A 124 -6.51 2.28 14.91
C GLU A 124 -6.86 3.76 14.61
N LYS A 125 -6.58 4.65 15.56
CA LYS A 125 -6.84 6.10 15.46
C LYS A 125 -5.69 6.88 14.79
N SER A 126 -4.69 6.21 14.25
CA SER A 126 -3.53 6.87 13.65
C SER A 126 -3.92 7.66 12.40
N GLN A 127 -3.51 8.93 12.35
CA GLN A 127 -3.61 9.74 11.13
C GLN A 127 -2.41 9.55 10.19
N THR A 128 -1.43 8.72 10.56
CA THR A 128 -0.21 8.52 9.77
C THR A 128 -0.53 8.02 8.37
N PHE A 129 -1.45 7.07 8.23
CA PHE A 129 -1.83 6.57 6.90
C PHE A 129 -2.37 7.70 6.01
N ALA A 130 -3.38 8.44 6.51
CA ALA A 130 -4.02 9.51 5.76
C ALA A 130 -3.06 10.65 5.39
N LYS A 131 -2.14 11.01 6.29
CA LYS A 131 -1.22 12.13 6.10
C LYS A 131 -0.03 11.80 5.20
N THR A 132 0.52 10.59 5.32
CA THR A 132 1.82 10.31 4.72
C THR A 132 1.80 9.13 3.75
N TYR A 133 0.84 8.19 3.83
CA TYR A 133 0.81 6.99 2.99
C TYR A 133 -0.32 6.96 1.95
N ASN A 134 -1.40 7.70 2.16
CA ASN A 134 -2.49 7.78 1.20
C ASN A 134 -2.11 8.70 0.03
N LEU A 135 -1.59 8.09 -1.04
CA LEU A 135 -1.33 8.76 -2.31
C LEU A 135 -2.48 8.43 -3.28
N PRO A 136 -3.59 9.19 -3.28
CA PRO A 136 -4.65 8.99 -4.26
C PRO A 136 -4.09 9.25 -5.66
N LEU A 137 -4.54 8.47 -6.64
CA LEU A 137 -4.25 8.79 -8.03
C LEU A 137 -4.93 10.13 -8.32
N ALA A 138 -4.17 11.11 -8.82
CA ALA A 138 -4.73 12.41 -9.16
C ALA A 138 -5.78 12.20 -10.26
N ALA A 139 -7.03 12.41 -9.91
CA ALA A 139 -8.10 12.49 -10.88
C ALA A 139 -8.61 13.92 -10.85
N GLU A 140 -7.96 14.76 -11.66
CA GLU A 140 -8.14 16.22 -11.69
C GLU A 140 -9.62 16.62 -11.84
N THR A 141 -10.42 15.76 -12.47
CA THR A 141 -11.83 16.00 -12.74
C THR A 141 -12.78 15.20 -11.87
N ASP A 142 -12.33 14.22 -11.08
CA ASP A 142 -13.23 13.33 -10.35
C ASP A 142 -13.96 14.05 -9.22
N PHE A 143 -13.29 14.99 -8.56
CA PHE A 143 -13.96 15.85 -7.57
C PHE A 143 -15.08 16.66 -8.23
N ALA A 144 -14.77 17.36 -9.32
CA ALA A 144 -15.76 18.15 -10.06
C ALA A 144 -16.90 17.27 -10.60
N LYS A 145 -16.58 16.10 -11.17
CA LYS A 145 -17.56 15.12 -11.66
C LYS A 145 -18.44 14.60 -10.53
N ALA A 146 -17.89 14.26 -9.36
CA ALA A 146 -18.68 13.76 -8.23
C ALA A 146 -19.70 14.80 -7.74
N ILE A 147 -19.31 16.07 -7.69
CA ILE A 147 -20.22 17.17 -7.34
C ILE A 147 -21.28 17.38 -8.43
N LEU A 148 -20.89 17.40 -9.70
CA LEU A 148 -21.79 17.64 -10.83
C LEU A 148 -22.72 16.45 -11.14
N GLN A 149 -22.29 15.22 -10.84
CA GLN A 149 -23.07 13.99 -11.01
C GLN A 149 -23.98 13.68 -9.82
N CYS A 150 -23.92 14.47 -8.75
CA CYS A 150 -24.93 14.48 -7.69
C CYS A 150 -26.24 15.09 -8.22
N ARG A 151 -26.84 14.44 -9.22
CA ARG A 151 -28.18 14.78 -9.71
C ARG A 151 -29.17 14.27 -8.66
N ARG A 152 -29.74 15.21 -7.91
CA ARG A 152 -30.84 15.04 -6.95
C ARG A 152 -31.78 13.90 -7.36
N SER A 153 -31.67 12.75 -6.71
CA SER A 153 -32.79 11.82 -6.57
C SER A 153 -33.77 12.37 -5.53
N ASN A 154 -34.24 13.60 -5.71
CA ASN A 154 -35.38 14.11 -4.96
C ASN A 154 -36.64 13.58 -5.64
N LYS A 155 -36.93 12.29 -5.44
CA LYS A 155 -38.31 11.80 -5.48
C LYS A 155 -38.99 12.27 -4.19
N LEU A 156 -39.24 13.57 -4.08
CA LEU A 156 -40.21 14.09 -3.12
C LEU A 156 -41.52 14.26 -3.86
N LEU A 157 -42.38 13.27 -3.64
CA LEU A 157 -43.83 13.24 -3.76
C LEU A 157 -44.47 14.51 -4.37
N MET A 158 -45.05 14.35 -5.56
CA MET A 158 -46.06 15.27 -6.09
C MET A 158 -47.22 15.36 -5.10
N LEU A 159 -47.35 16.50 -4.41
CA LEU A 159 -48.62 16.96 -3.89
C LEU A 159 -48.94 18.31 -4.53
N LEU A 160 -49.94 18.20 -5.41
CA LEU A 160 -50.74 19.18 -6.12
C LEU A 160 -50.75 20.61 -5.59
N GLY A 161 -50.58 21.57 -6.51
CA GLY A 161 -50.99 22.96 -6.34
C GLY A 161 -50.52 23.81 -7.54
N PRO A 162 -51.42 24.36 -8.38
CA PRO A 162 -51.02 25.18 -9.52
C PRO A 162 -50.73 26.60 -9.03
N PHE A 163 -49.52 27.10 -9.26
CA PHE A 163 -49.28 28.53 -9.24
C PHE A 163 -48.61 28.97 -10.55
N SER A 164 -49.33 29.88 -11.17
CA SER A 164 -49.15 30.50 -12.47
C SER A 164 -47.80 31.21 -12.65
N THR A 165 -47.20 30.96 -13.81
CA THR A 165 -46.45 31.87 -14.70
C THR A 165 -45.76 33.10 -14.08
N LEU A 166 -44.44 33.20 -14.25
CA LEU A 166 -43.85 34.35 -14.95
C LEU A 166 -42.48 33.99 -15.53
N SER A 167 -42.34 34.26 -16.82
CA SER A 167 -41.14 34.11 -17.63
C SER A 167 -40.16 35.27 -17.42
N GLN A 168 -38.87 34.97 -17.24
CA GLN A 168 -37.76 35.82 -17.70
C GLN A 168 -36.53 34.92 -17.98
N PRO A 169 -35.85 35.05 -19.14
CA PRO A 169 -34.65 34.29 -19.46
C PRO A 169 -33.38 34.99 -18.93
N PHE A 170 -32.51 34.26 -18.26
CA PHE A 170 -31.13 34.71 -17.98
C PHE A 170 -30.20 34.18 -19.09
N SER A 171 -29.66 35.09 -19.89
CA SER A 171 -28.59 34.82 -20.85
C SER A 171 -27.29 34.45 -20.13
N LEU A 172 -26.69 33.30 -20.50
CA LEU A 172 -25.30 32.98 -20.19
C LEU A 172 -24.41 33.61 -21.28
N ASN A 173 -23.50 34.50 -20.88
CA ASN A 173 -22.32 34.84 -21.67
C ASN A 173 -21.15 33.94 -21.23
N PHE A 174 -20.68 33.10 -22.14
CA PHE A 174 -19.38 32.45 -22.06
C PHE A 174 -18.36 33.34 -22.77
N TYR A 175 -17.27 33.70 -22.10
CA TYR A 175 -16.04 34.14 -22.76
C TYR A 175 -15.05 32.97 -22.77
N LEU A 176 -14.38 32.80 -23.91
CA LEU A 176 -13.26 31.89 -24.16
C LEU A 176 -12.07 32.19 -23.25
#